data_AF-A0A3C0CGW6-F1
#
_entry.id   AF-A0A3C0CGW6-F1
#
_cell.length_a   1.000
_cell.length_b   1.000
_cell.length_c   1.000
_cell.angle_alpha   90.00
_cell.angle_beta   90.00
_cell.angle_gamma   90.00
#
_symmetry.space_group_name_H-M   'P 1'
#
loop_
_entity.id
_entity.type
_entity.pdbx_description
1 polymer ?
#
loop_
_entity_poly.entity_id
_entity_poly.type
_entity_poly.pdbx_seq_one_letter_code
_entity_poly.pdbx_strand_id
1 'polypeptide(L)' 'TGKTIRRALECIRYYGGTVVGTSAIFSAIGEAGGVPVDSVFTRDDLPDYRTYSHQDCPLCKEGRKIDAIVNSYGYSKM' A
#
# COMPACT_ATOMS: atom_id res chain seq x y z
N THR A 1 0.36 -1.97 1.74
CA THR A 1 -0.01 -3.22 2.47
C THR A 1 -1.22 -3.95 1.88
N GLY A 2 -2.06 -3.30 1.06
CA GLY A 2 -3.20 -3.96 0.42
C GLY A 2 -4.34 -4.34 1.38
N LYS A 3 -4.31 -3.86 2.64
CA LYS A 3 -5.33 -4.18 3.66
C LYS A 3 -6.73 -3.72 3.23
N THR A 4 -6.83 -2.50 2.68
CA THR A 4 -8.10 -1.94 2.21
C THR A 4 -8.70 -2.76 1.07
N ILE A 5 -7.88 -3.14 0.09
CA ILE A 5 -8.32 -3.98 -1.03
C ILE A 5 -8.85 -5.31 -0.50
N ARG A 6 -8.08 -6.01 0.35
CA ARG A 6 -8.52 -7.29 0.94
C ARG A 6 -9.86 -7.19 1.66
N ARG A 7 -10.07 -6.16 2.48
CA ARG A 7 -11.34 -5.96 3.19
C ARG A 7 -12.50 -5.69 2.22
N ALA A 8 -12.26 -4.92 1.16
CA ALA A 8 -13.26 -4.70 0.12
C ALA A 8 -13.61 -6.00 -0.63
N LEU A 9 -12.62 -6.81 -0.99
CA LEU A 9 -12.83 -8.12 -1.63
C LEU A 9 -13.66 -9.06 -0.75
N GLU A 10 -13.36 -9.13 0.54
CA GLU A 10 -14.12 -9.91 1.52
C GLU A 10 -15.57 -9.43 1.60
N CYS A 11 -15.81 -8.12 1.72
CA CYS A 11 -17.15 -7.56 1.77
C CYS A 11 -17.96 -7.87 0.51
N ILE A 12 -17.38 -7.67 -0.68
CA ILE A 12 -18.08 -7.93 -1.95
C ILE A 12 -18.46 -9.41 -2.07
N ARG A 13 -17.52 -10.32 -1.76
CA ARG A 13 -17.77 -11.76 -1.76
C ARG A 13 -18.84 -12.17 -0.75
N TYR A 14 -18.82 -11.56 0.44
CA TYR A 14 -19.79 -11.83 1.49
C TYR A 14 -21.23 -11.54 1.04
N TYR A 15 -21.45 -10.50 0.25
CA TYR A 15 -22.77 -10.16 -0.32
C TYR A 15 -23.07 -10.87 -1.65
N GLY A 16 -22.30 -11.89 -2.03
CA GLY A 16 -22.50 -12.66 -3.26
C GLY A 16 -22.02 -11.95 -4.53
N GLY A 17 -21.31 -10.82 -4.40
CA GLY A 17 -20.71 -10.13 -5.52
C GLY A 17 -19.45 -10.82 -6.03
N THR A 18 -19.17 -10.68 -7.32
CA THR A 18 -17.94 -11.15 -7.95
C THR A 18 -17.07 -9.95 -8.33
N VAL A 19 -15.83 -9.92 -7.83
CA VAL A 19 -14.88 -8.87 -8.17
C VAL A 19 -14.18 -9.24 -9.48
N VAL A 20 -14.27 -8.35 -10.46
CA VAL A 20 -13.70 -8.55 -11.80
C VAL A 20 -12.33 -7.90 -11.99
N GLY A 21 -11.90 -7.05 -11.04
CA GLY A 21 -10.59 -6.39 -11.09
C GLY A 21 -10.43 -5.35 -9.98
N THR A 22 -9.22 -4.83 -9.81
CA THR A 22 -8.90 -3.70 -8.93
C THR A 22 -7.98 -2.76 -9.68
N SER A 23 -8.17 -1.44 -9.53
CA SER A 23 -7.31 -0.43 -10.14
C SER A 23 -6.75 0.55 -9.11
N ALA A 24 -5.49 0.95 -9.28
CA ALA A 24 -4.82 1.92 -8.41
C ALA A 24 -3.93 2.87 -9.22
N ILE A 25 -3.70 4.09 -8.72
CA ILE A 25 -2.72 4.99 -9.34
C ILE A 25 -1.31 4.43 -9.16
N PHE A 26 -0.95 4.03 -7.93
CA PHE A 26 0.30 3.36 -7.63
C PHE A 26 0.02 2.05 -6.90
N SER A 27 0.72 0.98 -7.26
CA SER A 27 0.70 -0.28 -6.52
C SER A 27 2.09 -0.84 -6.27
N ALA A 28 2.33 -1.27 -5.03
CA ALA A 28 3.51 -2.03 -4.66
C ALA A 28 3.32 -3.55 -4.78
N ILE A 29 2.13 -4.00 -5.21
CA ILE A 29 1.75 -5.42 -5.36
C ILE A 29 0.99 -5.62 -6.68
N GLY A 30 1.17 -6.76 -7.35
CA GLY A 30 0.43 -7.08 -8.59
C GLY A 30 -0.91 -7.78 -8.36
N GLU A 31 -1.16 -8.29 -7.15
CA GLU A 31 -2.37 -9.06 -6.84
C GLU A 31 -2.77 -8.85 -5.37
N ALA A 32 -4.08 -8.85 -5.11
CA ALA A 32 -4.62 -8.93 -3.77
C ALA A 32 -5.74 -9.96 -3.73
N GLY A 33 -5.59 -11.00 -2.92
CA GLY A 33 -6.65 -11.98 -2.64
C GLY A 33 -7.17 -12.71 -3.88
N GLY A 34 -6.31 -13.07 -4.83
CA GLY A 34 -6.69 -13.73 -6.08
C GLY A 34 -7.21 -12.78 -7.16
N VAL A 35 -7.19 -11.47 -6.93
CA VAL A 35 -7.65 -10.45 -7.88
C VAL A 35 -6.46 -9.61 -8.35
N PRO A 36 -6.21 -9.51 -9.67
CA PRO A 36 -5.17 -8.64 -10.21
C PRO A 36 -5.38 -7.18 -9.83
N VAL A 37 -4.27 -6.49 -9.56
CA VAL A 37 -4.26 -5.04 -9.32
C VAL A 37 -3.64 -4.36 -10.53
N ASP A 38 -4.47 -3.72 -11.33
CA ASP A 38 -4.03 -2.89 -12.44
C ASP A 38 -3.58 -1.52 -11.91
N SER A 39 -2.38 -1.07 -12.29
CA SER A 39 -1.86 0.19 -11.78
C SER A 39 -1.14 1.02 -12.81
N VAL A 40 -1.26 2.34 -12.71
CA VAL A 40 -0.55 3.29 -13.58
C VAL A 40 0.95 3.29 -13.26
N PHE A 41 1.31 3.23 -11.99
CA PHE A 41 2.70 3.20 -11.51
C PHE A 41 2.94 2.00 -10.60
N THR A 42 4.13 1.44 -10.72
CA THR A 42 4.64 0.31 -9.95
C THR A 42 5.91 0.71 -9.19
N ARG A 43 6.50 -0.23 -8.46
CA ARG A 43 7.78 0.00 -7.78
C ARG A 43 8.93 0.28 -8.76
N ASP A 44 8.84 -0.24 -9.98
CA ASP A 44 9.88 -0.09 -10.98
C ASP A 44 9.89 1.34 -11.56
N ASP A 45 8.73 2.01 -11.56
CA ASP A 45 8.59 3.41 -11.97
C ASP A 45 9.09 4.40 -10.89
N LEU A 46 9.16 3.97 -9.62
CA LEU A 46 9.54 4.79 -8.47
C LEU A 46 10.54 4.03 -7.57
N PRO A 47 11.78 3.79 -8.04
CA PRO A 47 12.74 2.93 -7.35
C PRO A 47 13.16 3.45 -5.96
N ASP A 48 13.13 4.78 -5.77
CA ASP A 48 13.46 5.43 -4.51
C ASP A 48 12.27 5.47 -3.53
N TYR A 49 11.07 5.10 -3.97
CA TYR A 49 9.89 5.04 -3.10
C TYR A 49 9.92 3.77 -2.24
N ARG A 50 10.27 3.94 -0.96
CA ARG A 50 10.39 2.82 -0.02
C ARG A 50 9.32 2.87 1.05
N THR A 51 8.77 1.70 1.37
CA THR A 51 7.81 1.52 2.46
C THR A 51 8.40 0.54 3.46
N TYR A 52 8.36 0.91 4.74
CA TYR A 52 8.88 0.11 5.84
C TYR A 52 7.77 -0.16 6.87
N SER A 53 7.88 -1.26 7.59
CA SER A 53 7.15 -1.40 8.84
C SER A 53 7.71 -0.39 9.85
N HIS A 54 6.91 0.03 10.84
CA HIS A 54 7.40 0.94 11.89
C HIS A 54 8.62 0.38 12.63
N GLN A 55 8.67 -0.94 12.82
CA GLN A 55 9.78 -1.64 13.49
C GLN A 55 11.04 -1.72 12.61
N ASP A 56 10.88 -1.58 11.30
CA ASP A 56 11.95 -1.72 10.31
C ASP A 56 12.39 -0.40 9.69
N CYS A 57 12.04 0.73 10.28
CA CYS A 57 12.48 2.03 9.78
C CYS A 57 14.01 2.15 9.91
N PRO A 58 14.76 2.27 8.79
CA PRO A 58 16.22 2.37 8.83
C PRO A 58 16.68 3.65 9.53
N LEU A 59 15.96 4.76 9.33
CA LEU A 59 16.27 6.04 9.97
C LEU A 59 16.15 5.93 11.50
N CYS A 60 15.13 5.23 12.02
CA CYS A 60 15.01 4.98 13.45
C CYS A 60 16.16 4.12 13.98
N LYS A 61 16.54 3.06 13.25
CA LYS A 61 17.65 2.16 13.62
C LYS A 61 19.00 2.89 13.63
N GLU A 62 19.15 3.90 12.78
CA GLU A 62 20.33 4.77 12.70
C GLU A 62 20.29 5.95 13.70
N GLY A 63 19.22 6.11 14.47
CA GLY A 63 19.05 7.25 15.39
C GLY A 63 18.84 8.60 14.68
N ARG A 64 18.52 8.58 13.38
CA ARG A 64 18.21 9.79 12.60
C ARG A 64 16.81 10.29 12.95
N LYS A 65 16.71 11.58 13.26
CA LYS A 65 15.42 12.24 13.48
C LYS A 65 14.60 12.21 12.18
N ILE A 66 13.33 11.87 12.30
CA ILE A 66 12.37 11.89 11.19
C ILE A 66 11.68 13.24 11.18
N ASP A 67 11.73 13.95 10.05
CA ASP A 67 11.07 15.25 9.90
C ASP A 67 9.57 15.11 9.57
N ALA A 68 9.20 14.03 8.88
CA ALA A 68 7.82 13.72 8.52
C ALA A 68 7.61 12.26 8.14
N ILE A 69 6.35 11.83 8.21
CA ILE A 69 5.89 10.49 7.84
C ILE A 69 4.64 10.61 6.98
N VAL A 70 4.54 9.79 5.92
CA VAL A 70 3.30 9.62 5.15
C VAL A 70 2.52 8.44 5.72
N ASN A 71 1.28 8.67 6.14
CA ASN A 71 0.37 7.65 6.68
C ASN A 71 -1.01 7.71 6.00
N SER A 72 -2.02 7.03 6.56
CA SER A 72 -3.39 7.00 6.02
C SER A 72 -4.10 8.36 5.99
N TYR A 73 -3.60 9.35 6.73
CA TYR A 73 -4.09 10.73 6.76
C TYR A 73 -3.25 11.66 5.86
N GLY A 74 -2.24 11.13 5.17
CA GLY A 74 -1.33 11.90 4.31
C GLY A 74 -0.01 12.24 4.98
N TYR A 75 0.56 13.39 4.62
CA TYR A 75 1.85 13.87 5.12
C TYR A 75 1.71 14.45 6.52
N SER A 76 2.39 13.86 7.50
CA SER A 76 2.43 14.29 8.89
C SER A 76 3.83 14.77 9.24
N LYS A 77 3.98 16.07 9.57
CA LYS A 77 5.24 16.64 10.05
C LYS A 77 5.43 16.33 11.54
N MET A 78 6.68 16.06 11.96
CA MET A 78 7.06 15.80 13.36
C MET A 78 7.85 16.95 13.99
#